data_AF-A0A838KKU3-F1
#
_entry.id   AF-A0A838KKU3-F1
#
_cell.length_a   1.000
_cell.length_b   1.000
_cell.length_c   1.000
_cell.angle_alpha   90.00
_cell.angle_beta   90.00
_cell.angle_gamma   90.00
#
_symmetry.space_group_name_H-M   'P 1'
#
loop_
_entity.id
_entity.type
_entity.pdbx_description
1 polymer ?
#
loop_
_entity_poly.entity_id
_entity_poly.type
_entity_poly.pdbx_seq_one_letter_code
_entity_poly.pdbx_strand_id
1 'polypeptide(L)' 'MLRVGLTGGIASGKSTVSALLAEHGAVVIDSDVLAREVVAAGTPGLADVLVAFGPGVLS' A
#
# COMPACT_ATOMS: atom_id res chain seq x y z
N MET A 1 -1.94 -2.72 -21.41
CA MET A 1 -2.23 -1.52 -20.60
C MET A 1 -0.94 -0.75 -20.36
N LEU A 2 -1.00 0.57 -20.44
CA LEU A 2 0.09 1.44 -20.00
C LEU A 2 0.22 1.34 -18.47
N ARG A 3 1.45 1.32 -17.95
CA ARG A 3 1.74 1.33 -16.51
C ARG A 3 2.59 2.55 -16.20
N VAL A 4 2.20 3.31 -15.17
CA VAL A 4 2.86 4.55 -14.76
C VAL A 4 3.11 4.50 -13.26
N GLY A 5 4.35 4.80 -12.84
CA GLY A 5 4.71 4.93 -11.43
C GLY A 5 4.51 6.36 -10.95
N LEU A 6 3.71 6.54 -9.90
CA LEU A 6 3.55 7.83 -9.22
C LEU A 6 4.36 7.81 -7.92
N THR A 7 5.34 8.71 -7.80
CA THR A 7 6.21 8.84 -6.63
C THR A 7 6.49 10.31 -6.32
N GLY A 8 7.22 10.57 -5.24
CA GLY A 8 7.47 11.90 -4.69
C GLY A 8 7.74 11.87 -3.20
N GLY A 9 8.35 12.93 -2.66
CA GLY A 9 8.66 13.05 -1.24
C GLY A 9 7.43 13.09 -0.32
N ILE A 10 7.64 13.03 0.99
CA ILE A 10 6.56 13.22 1.97
C ILE A 10 5.89 14.59 1.75
N ALA A 11 4.57 14.66 1.91
CA ALA A 11 3.75 15.86 1.68
C ALA A 11 3.83 16.47 0.27
N SER A 12 4.35 15.77 -0.75
CA SER A 12 4.44 16.29 -2.12
C SER A 12 3.13 16.27 -2.92
N GLY A 13 2.00 15.92 -2.29
CA GLY A 13 0.69 15.85 -2.97
C GLY A 13 0.44 14.60 -3.82
N LYS A 14 1.19 13.50 -3.63
CA LYS A 14 0.98 12.23 -4.37
C LYS A 14 -0.47 11.74 -4.30
N SER A 15 -1.07 11.74 -3.11
CA SER A 15 -2.46 11.28 -2.92
C SER A 15 -3.44 12.15 -3.72
N THR A 16 -3.19 13.47 -3.80
CA THR A 16 -3.97 14.39 -4.64
C THR A 16 -3.83 14.05 -6.12
N VAL A 17 -2.60 13.86 -6.61
CA VAL A 17 -2.36 13.49 -8.02
C VAL A 17 -2.98 12.14 -8.35
N SER A 18 -2.86 11.17 -7.45
CA SER A 18 -3.46 9.84 -7.61
C SER A 18 -4.99 9.91 -7.73
N ALA A 19 -5.64 10.71 -6.87
CA ALA A 19 -7.09 10.93 -6.93
C ALA A 19 -7.50 11.59 -8.25
N LEU A 20 -6.78 12.63 -8.69
CA LEU A 20 -7.04 13.28 -9.98
C LEU A 20 -6.89 12.31 -11.15
N LEU A 21 -5.87 11.44 -11.15
CA LEU A 21 -5.73 10.41 -12.19
C LEU A 21 -6.90 9.44 -12.19
N ALA A 22 -7.38 9.03 -11.00
CA ALA A 22 -8.55 8.17 -10.88
C ALA A 22 -9.82 8.82 -11.44
N GLU A 23 -10.04 10.11 -11.17
CA GLU A 23 -11.16 10.89 -11.73
C GLU A 23 -11.13 10.93 -13.27
N HIS A 24 -9.95 10.83 -13.87
CA HIS A 24 -9.76 10.78 -15.33
C HIS A 24 -9.78 9.34 -15.88
N GLY A 25 -10.19 8.35 -15.08
CA GLY A 25 -10.37 6.95 -15.50
C GLY A 25 -9.13 6.08 -15.35
N ALA A 26 -8.06 6.55 -14.68
CA ALA A 26 -6.94 5.69 -14.34
C ALA A 26 -7.34 4.69 -13.24
N VAL A 27 -6.89 3.45 -13.37
CA VAL A 27 -6.94 2.48 -12.27
C VAL A 27 -5.74 2.76 -11.36
N VAL A 28 -6.02 3.14 -10.11
CA VAL A 28 -4.99 3.38 -9.09
C VAL A 28 -4.69 2.08 -8.37
N ILE A 29 -3.40 1.75 -8.27
CA ILE A 29 -2.86 0.68 -7.43
C ILE A 29 -2.01 1.37 -6.36
N ASP A 30 -2.54 1.47 -5.15
CA ASP A 30 -1.85 2.12 -4.02
C ASP A 30 -1.03 1.10 -3.22
N SER A 31 0.29 1.23 -3.27
CA SER A 31 1.21 0.33 -2.58
C SER A 31 1.13 0.41 -1.06
N ASP A 32 0.85 1.60 -0.51
CA ASP A 32 0.83 1.80 0.94
C ASP A 32 -0.42 1.16 1.55
N VAL A 33 -1.55 1.24 0.83
CA VAL A 33 -2.78 0.53 1.20
C VAL A 33 -2.57 -0.98 1.12
N LEU A 34 -2.07 -1.48 0.00
CA LEU A 34 -1.85 -2.91 -0.20
C LEU A 34 -0.87 -3.48 0.84
N ALA A 35 0.19 -2.76 1.18
CA ALA A 35 1.15 -3.19 2.20
C ALA A 35 0.49 -3.38 3.58
N ARG A 36 -0.54 -2.59 3.93
CA ARG A 36 -1.30 -2.76 5.16
C ARG A 36 -2.29 -3.91 5.07
N GLU A 37 -2.96 -4.05 3.94
CA GLU A 37 -3.97 -5.10 3.73
C GLU A 37 -3.36 -6.50 3.78
N VAL A 38 -2.18 -6.70 3.17
CA VAL A 38 -1.53 -8.02 3.14
C VAL A 38 -1.06 -8.50 4.51
N VAL A 39 -0.89 -7.60 5.48
CA VAL A 39 -0.53 -7.94 6.87
C VAL A 39 -1.66 -7.69 7.86
N ALA A 40 -2.90 -7.55 7.37
CA ALA A 40 -4.06 -7.42 8.24
C ALA A 40 -4.25 -8.67 9.12
N ALA A 41 -4.99 -8.52 10.22
CA ALA A 41 -5.27 -9.63 11.12
C ALA A 41 -5.94 -10.81 10.37
N GLY A 42 -5.38 -12.01 10.54
CA GLY A 42 -5.87 -13.23 9.90
C GLY A 42 -5.36 -13.48 8.48
N THR A 43 -4.49 -12.64 7.93
CA THR A 43 -3.87 -12.90 6.62
C THR A 43 -2.65 -13.83 6.73
N PRO A 44 -2.32 -14.58 5.66
CA PRO A 44 -1.06 -15.30 5.57
C PRO A 44 0.17 -14.38 5.71
N GLY A 45 0.09 -13.16 5.16
CA GLY A 45 1.18 -12.20 5.24
C GLY A 45 1.49 -11.79 6.69
N LEU A 46 0.47 -11.66 7.56
CA LEU A 46 0.73 -11.45 8.98
C LEU A 46 1.39 -12.67 9.62
N ALA A 47 0.96 -13.89 9.28
CA ALA A 47 1.57 -15.11 9.80
C ALA A 47 3.06 -15.19 9.43
N ASP A 48 3.43 -14.85 8.19
CA ASP A 48 4.84 -14.81 7.75
C ASP A 48 5.65 -13.77 8.51
N VAL A 49 5.07 -12.59 8.78
CA VAL A 49 5.70 -11.56 9.63
C VAL A 49 5.94 -12.09 11.05
N LEU A 50 4.98 -12.81 11.64
CA LEU A 50 5.15 -13.38 12.98
C LEU A 50 6.20 -14.51 13.02
N VAL A 51 6.31 -15.30 11.95
CA VAL A 51 7.38 -16.31 11.83
C VAL A 51 8.76 -15.65 11.79
N ALA A 52 8.89 -14.55 11.06
CA ALA A 52 10.16 -13.86 10.88
C ALA A 52 10.58 -13.03 12.11
N PHE A 53 9.63 -12.35 12.76
CA PHE A 53 9.93 -11.34 13.80
C PHE A 53 9.41 -11.70 15.19
N GLY A 54 8.62 -12.77 15.31
CA GLY A 54 8.00 -13.21 16.57
C GLY A 54 6.71 -12.43 16.91
N PRO A 55 5.94 -12.92 17.90
CA PRO A 55 4.65 -12.33 18.27
C PRO A 55 4.74 -10.96 18.95
N GLY A 56 5.92 -10.55 19.40
CA GLY A 56 6.13 -9.24 20.04
C GLY A 56 5.94 -8.03 19.11
N VAL A 57 5.81 -8.23 17.79
CA VAL A 57 5.49 -7.14 16.84
C VAL A 57 4.03 -6.66 16.96
N LEU A 58 3.17 -7.44 17.62
CA LEU A 58 1.75 -7.13 17.82
C LEU A 58 1.44 -6.51 19.19
N SER A 59 2.46 -6.29 20.04
CA SER A 59 2.29 -5.78 21.41
C SER A 59 2.03 -4.28 21.46
#